data_AF-A0A540M0E5-F1
#
_entry.id   AF-A0A540M0E5-F1
#
_cell.length_a   1.000
_cell.length_b   1.000
_cell.length_c   1.000
_cell.angle_alpha   90.00
_cell.angle_beta   90.00
_cell.angle_gamma   90.00
#
_symmetry.space_group_name_H-M   'P 1'
#
loop_
_entity.id
_entity.type
_entity.pdbx_description
1 polymer ?
#
loop_
_entity_poly.entity_id
_entity_poly.type
_entity_poly.pdbx_seq_one_letter_code
_entity_poly.pdbx_strand_id
1 'polypeptide(L)'
;MATTTYSKFVDAFFKGIFSAQTYLRSFFEQVGISANFQNQSHREMQYMHIKTSIPIEEHVRSILMPFAFNAFQHELVLAMQYAVSEMANGSYLVQHFKKIEGEHLVIWIPEEEQVQCSCKEFESSGLLCRHSLRVYVVKNYFQLPDKYCLNRWRKEGSLDYYDDHIAWTSDEEWFQDYQCLTDTLLTESSVTKERSDYVRRELTTQLTRILNEVRNIPECEGVAMDLTFSPNLKLQ
;
A
#
# COMPACT_ATOMS: atom_id res chain seq x y z
N MET A 1 31.84 -37.79 21.65
CA MET A 1 31.89 -36.37 21.23
C MET A 1 31.23 -36.22 19.85
N ALA A 2 29.89 -36.23 19.80
CA ALA A 2 29.11 -36.09 18.55
C ALA A 2 27.85 -35.21 18.72
N THR A 3 27.77 -34.43 19.80
CA THR A 3 26.56 -33.70 20.20
C THR A 3 26.51 -32.28 19.64
N THR A 4 27.66 -31.62 19.44
CA THR A 4 27.72 -30.23 18.96
C THR A 4 27.46 -30.09 17.47
N THR A 5 27.91 -31.06 16.67
CA THR A 5 27.78 -31.02 15.19
C THR A 5 26.35 -31.34 14.74
N TYR A 6 25.70 -32.30 15.41
CA TYR A 6 24.29 -32.64 15.18
C TYR A 6 23.37 -31.48 15.55
N SER A 7 23.59 -30.82 16.70
CA SER A 7 22.82 -29.65 17.12
C SER A 7 22.92 -28.51 16.10
N LYS A 8 24.11 -28.22 15.56
CA LYS A 8 24.29 -27.20 14.52
C LYS A 8 23.58 -27.54 13.21
N PHE A 9 23.56 -28.81 12.82
CA PHE A 9 22.87 -29.25 11.62
C PHE A 9 21.35 -29.15 11.76
N VAL A 10 20.82 -29.57 12.91
CA VAL A 10 19.41 -29.46 13.27
C VAL A 10 18.98 -27.99 13.33
N ASP A 11 19.82 -27.11 13.90
CA ASP A 11 19.54 -25.67 13.98
C ASP A 11 19.57 -24.99 12.60
N ALA A 12 20.48 -25.40 11.71
CA ALA A 12 20.52 -24.94 10.32
C ALA A 12 19.32 -25.47 9.50
N PHE A 13 18.93 -26.72 9.72
CA PHE A 13 17.76 -27.34 9.10
C PHE A 13 16.46 -26.67 9.53
N PHE A 14 16.28 -26.44 10.84
CA PHE A 14 15.14 -25.69 11.35
C PHE A 14 15.16 -24.25 10.88
N LYS A 15 16.31 -23.55 10.87
CA LYS A 15 16.40 -22.20 10.27
C LYS A 15 16.03 -22.20 8.80
N GLY A 16 16.41 -23.22 8.04
CA GLY A 16 16.00 -23.40 6.64
C GLY A 16 14.51 -23.66 6.48
N ILE A 17 13.89 -24.42 7.38
CA ILE A 17 12.44 -24.70 7.36
C ILE A 17 11.65 -23.48 7.83
N PHE A 18 12.04 -22.84 8.93
CA PHE A 18 11.38 -21.64 9.45
C PHE A 18 11.56 -20.45 8.51
N SER A 19 12.71 -20.31 7.85
CA SER A 19 12.91 -19.32 6.79
C SER A 19 12.07 -19.68 5.56
N ALA A 20 12.10 -20.92 5.07
CA ALA A 20 11.25 -21.34 3.97
C ALA A 20 9.75 -21.20 4.29
N GLN A 21 9.33 -21.42 5.53
CA GLN A 21 7.94 -21.26 5.97
C GLN A 21 7.53 -19.80 6.10
N THR A 22 8.44 -18.90 6.50
CA THR A 22 8.20 -17.45 6.45
C THR A 22 8.19 -16.93 5.02
N TYR A 23 9.11 -17.39 4.15
CA TYR A 23 9.12 -17.06 2.72
C TYR A 23 7.92 -17.64 1.97
N LEU A 24 7.47 -18.85 2.30
CA LEU A 24 6.27 -19.46 1.73
C LEU A 24 5.03 -18.76 2.26
N ARG A 25 4.98 -18.39 3.54
CA ARG A 25 3.87 -17.59 4.07
C ARG A 25 3.81 -16.22 3.43
N SER A 26 4.93 -15.51 3.30
CA SER A 26 4.97 -14.23 2.59
C SER A 26 4.66 -14.41 1.11
N PHE A 27 5.06 -15.52 0.49
CA PHE A 27 4.71 -15.86 -0.88
C PHE A 27 3.22 -16.14 -1.02
N PHE A 28 2.59 -16.93 -0.13
CA PHE A 28 1.16 -17.21 -0.15
C PHE A 28 0.33 -15.99 0.26
N GLU A 29 0.83 -15.13 1.13
CA GLU A 29 0.24 -13.83 1.42
C GLU A 29 0.37 -12.93 0.17
N GLN A 30 1.51 -12.88 -0.51
CA GLN A 30 1.67 -12.10 -1.75
C GLN A 30 0.87 -12.66 -2.94
N VAL A 31 0.77 -13.98 -3.06
CA VAL A 31 -0.07 -14.66 -4.06
C VAL A 31 -1.54 -14.52 -3.69
N GLY A 32 -1.90 -14.56 -2.41
CA GLY A 32 -3.26 -14.30 -1.93
C GLY A 32 -3.64 -12.84 -2.14
N ILE A 33 -2.73 -11.91 -1.91
CA ILE A 33 -2.85 -10.49 -2.23
C ILE A 33 -3.03 -10.33 -3.75
N SER A 34 -2.17 -10.93 -4.57
CA SER A 34 -2.22 -10.87 -6.04
C SER A 34 -3.49 -11.53 -6.63
N ALA A 35 -3.90 -12.68 -6.12
CA ALA A 35 -5.07 -13.44 -6.56
C ALA A 35 -6.39 -12.80 -6.06
N ASN A 36 -6.38 -12.16 -4.89
CA ASN A 36 -7.49 -11.30 -4.47
C ASN A 36 -7.54 -10.03 -5.33
N PHE A 37 -6.41 -9.45 -5.73
CA PHE A 37 -6.37 -8.29 -6.64
C PHE A 37 -6.88 -8.59 -8.05
N GLN A 38 -6.72 -9.81 -8.56
CA GLN A 38 -7.30 -10.20 -9.85
C GLN A 38 -8.83 -10.38 -9.78
N ASN A 39 -9.38 -10.65 -8.59
CA ASN A 39 -10.82 -10.86 -8.36
C ASN A 39 -11.54 -9.63 -7.79
N GLN A 40 -10.83 -8.73 -7.11
CA GLN A 40 -11.32 -7.39 -6.80
C GLN A 40 -11.17 -6.55 -8.06
N SER A 41 -12.28 -6.50 -8.81
CA SER A 41 -12.50 -5.74 -10.03
C SER A 41 -11.52 -4.58 -10.23
N HIS A 42 -11.04 -4.45 -11.47
CA HIS A 42 -10.31 -3.31 -12.05
C HIS A 42 -10.82 -1.90 -11.63
N ARG A 43 -12.01 -1.80 -11.02
CA ARG A 43 -12.62 -0.59 -10.44
C ARG A 43 -12.04 -0.15 -9.08
N GLU A 44 -11.55 -1.04 -8.22
CA GLU A 44 -10.90 -0.63 -6.95
C GLU A 44 -9.46 -0.13 -7.16
N MET A 45 -8.83 -0.49 -8.29
CA MET A 45 -7.49 -0.05 -8.67
C MET A 45 -7.42 1.43 -9.10
N GLN A 46 -8.56 2.11 -9.29
CA GLN A 46 -8.60 3.51 -9.75
C GLN A 46 -8.64 4.55 -8.62
N TYR A 47 -8.82 4.15 -7.36
CA TYR A 47 -9.08 5.09 -6.27
C TYR A 47 -8.13 4.90 -5.09
N MET A 48 -6.97 5.53 -5.21
CA MET A 48 -5.89 5.47 -4.22
C MET A 48 -6.12 6.42 -3.03
N HIS A 49 -7.28 6.31 -2.39
CA HIS A 49 -7.69 7.20 -1.29
C HIS A 49 -6.68 7.20 -0.15
N ILE A 50 -6.34 8.38 0.36
CA ILE A 50 -5.51 8.57 1.56
C ILE A 50 -6.29 8.05 2.78
N LYS A 51 -5.69 7.22 3.64
CA LYS A 51 -6.38 6.63 4.81
C LYS A 51 -5.94 7.21 6.14
N THR A 52 -4.66 7.54 6.29
CA THR A 52 -4.14 8.07 7.57
C THR A 52 -3.94 9.59 7.57
N SER A 53 -4.07 10.23 6.40
CA SER A 53 -3.73 11.66 6.19
C SER A 53 -2.29 12.02 6.61
N ILE A 54 -1.39 11.03 6.71
CA ILE A 54 0.02 11.26 7.01
C ILE A 54 0.74 11.63 5.71
N PRO A 55 1.63 12.64 5.70
CA PRO A 55 2.23 13.15 4.45
C PRO A 55 3.02 12.09 3.65
N ILE A 56 3.55 11.06 4.31
CA ILE A 56 4.23 9.95 3.64
C ILE A 56 3.33 9.19 2.65
N GLU A 57 2.02 9.15 2.89
CA GLU A 57 1.09 8.51 1.94
C GLU A 57 1.04 9.26 0.61
N GLU A 58 1.15 10.59 0.63
CA GLU A 58 1.10 11.39 -0.60
C GLU A 58 2.36 11.18 -1.45
N HIS A 59 3.53 11.22 -0.81
CA HIS A 59 4.79 10.88 -1.46
C HIS A 59 4.74 9.48 -2.09
N VAL A 60 4.33 8.48 -1.30
CA VAL A 60 4.32 7.09 -1.75
C VAL A 60 3.26 6.82 -2.82
N ARG A 61 2.12 7.54 -2.81
CA ARG A 61 1.10 7.48 -3.87
C ARG A 61 1.64 7.90 -5.22
N SER A 62 2.52 8.89 -5.25
CA SER A 62 3.08 9.40 -6.51
C SER A 62 4.02 8.39 -7.18
N ILE A 63 4.78 7.61 -6.38
CA ILE A 63 5.87 6.74 -6.87
C ILE A 63 5.52 5.26 -7.01
N LEU A 64 4.60 4.71 -6.21
CA LEU A 64 4.28 3.28 -6.21
C LEU A 64 3.10 2.93 -7.12
N MET A 65 3.14 1.74 -7.72
CA MET A 65 1.98 1.15 -8.40
C MET A 65 0.80 0.97 -7.44
N PRO A 66 -0.46 0.99 -7.94
CA PRO A 66 -1.64 1.00 -7.07
C PRO A 66 -1.69 -0.11 -6.03
N PHE A 67 -1.36 -1.35 -6.41
CA PHE A 67 -1.37 -2.48 -5.50
C PHE A 67 -0.27 -2.34 -4.41
N ALA A 68 0.91 -1.79 -4.76
CA ALA A 68 2.03 -1.62 -3.84
C ALA A 68 1.75 -0.48 -2.85
N PHE A 69 1.13 0.60 -3.32
CA PHE A 69 0.61 1.64 -2.44
C PHE A 69 -0.43 1.08 -1.47
N ASN A 70 -1.39 0.28 -1.95
CA ASN A 70 -2.43 -0.28 -1.08
C ASN A 70 -1.82 -1.17 0.02
N ALA A 71 -0.82 -1.98 -0.31
CA ALA A 71 -0.07 -2.78 0.66
C ALA A 71 0.71 -1.89 1.65
N PHE A 72 1.40 -0.85 1.18
CA PHE A 72 2.10 0.11 2.03
C PHE A 72 1.15 0.83 2.98
N GLN A 73 0.02 1.33 2.48
CA GLN A 73 -0.97 2.05 3.25
C GLN A 73 -1.63 1.15 4.30
N HIS A 74 -1.86 -0.13 3.97
CA HIS A 74 -2.32 -1.11 4.94
C HIS A 74 -1.31 -1.30 6.09
N GLU A 75 -0.02 -1.44 5.78
CA GLU A 75 1.02 -1.47 6.82
C GLU A 75 1.09 -0.18 7.64
N LEU A 76 0.91 0.98 7.02
CA LEU A 76 0.90 2.27 7.69
C LEU A 76 -0.29 2.43 8.66
N VAL A 77 -1.48 1.99 8.27
CA VAL A 77 -2.66 1.97 9.16
C VAL A 77 -2.40 1.06 10.37
N LEU A 78 -1.82 -0.12 10.13
CA LEU A 78 -1.49 -1.05 11.22
C LEU A 78 -0.36 -0.54 12.12
N ALA A 79 0.55 0.28 11.60
CA ALA A 79 1.61 0.93 12.38
C ALA A 79 1.04 1.77 13.52
N MET A 80 -0.14 2.36 13.34
CA MET A 80 -0.82 3.16 14.37
C MET A 80 -1.27 2.36 15.60
N GLN A 81 -1.16 1.02 15.56
CA GLN A 81 -1.47 0.12 16.67
C GLN A 81 -0.22 -0.27 17.49
N TYR A 82 0.92 0.39 17.24
CA TYR A 82 2.18 0.12 17.93
C TYR A 82 2.70 1.32 18.72
N ALA A 83 3.19 1.07 19.93
CA ALA A 83 3.99 1.98 20.73
C ALA A 83 5.46 1.91 20.31
N VAL A 84 6.20 2.99 20.52
CA VAL A 84 7.65 3.07 20.28
C VAL A 84 8.34 3.51 21.57
N SER A 85 9.37 2.78 21.97
CA SER A 85 10.26 3.15 23.07
C SER A 85 11.70 3.24 22.55
N GLU A 86 12.36 4.36 22.75
CA GLU A 86 13.77 4.52 22.39
C GLU A 86 14.68 3.85 23.44
N MET A 87 15.67 3.12 22.97
CA MET A 87 16.64 2.40 23.79
C MET A 87 17.94 3.20 23.93
N ALA A 88 18.75 2.89 24.93
CA ALA A 88 20.00 3.61 25.23
C ALA A 88 21.04 3.60 24.09
N ASN A 89 20.96 2.62 23.19
CA ASN A 89 21.82 2.49 22.01
C ASN A 89 21.26 3.22 20.76
N GLY A 90 20.19 4.03 20.92
CA GLY A 90 19.54 4.75 19.82
C GLY A 90 18.61 3.90 18.93
N SER A 91 18.47 2.60 19.23
CA SER A 91 17.48 1.74 18.57
C SER A 91 16.09 1.87 19.21
N TYR A 92 15.07 1.32 18.56
CA TYR A 92 13.68 1.46 18.98
C TYR A 92 13.07 0.09 19.24
N LEU A 93 12.39 -0.05 20.38
CA LEU A 93 11.52 -1.17 20.66
C LEU A 93 10.10 -0.80 20.26
N VAL A 94 9.52 -1.58 19.34
CA VAL A 94 8.18 -1.35 18.80
C VAL A 94 7.26 -2.48 19.24
N GLN A 95 6.17 -2.13 19.94
CA GLN A 95 5.28 -3.11 20.58
C GLN A 95 3.82 -2.80 20.31
N HIS A 96 3.02 -3.83 20.04
CA HIS A 96 1.59 -3.68 19.83
C HIS A 96 0.86 -3.36 21.13
N PHE A 97 -0.03 -2.35 21.16
CA PHE A 97 -0.66 -1.89 22.42
C PHE A 97 -1.45 -2.96 23.19
N LYS A 98 -1.97 -3.96 22.49
CA LYS A 98 -2.82 -5.02 23.09
C LYS A 98 -2.15 -6.39 23.21
N LYS A 99 -0.97 -6.59 22.63
CA LYS A 99 -0.33 -7.92 22.60
C LYS A 99 0.96 -7.86 23.41
N ILE A 100 1.08 -8.79 24.36
CA ILE A 100 2.26 -8.91 25.23
C ILE A 100 3.44 -9.50 24.43
N GLU A 101 3.17 -10.38 23.47
CA GLU A 101 4.15 -10.96 22.55
C GLU A 101 4.19 -10.18 21.22
N GLY A 102 5.38 -10.08 20.62
CA GLY A 102 5.58 -9.44 19.30
C GLY A 102 6.30 -8.09 19.37
N GLU A 103 7.26 -7.94 20.28
CA GLU A 103 8.18 -6.81 20.27
C GLU A 103 9.16 -6.93 19.11
N HIS A 104 9.36 -5.83 18.40
CA HIS A 104 10.29 -5.76 17.29
C HIS A 104 11.32 -4.67 17.53
N LEU A 105 12.59 -5.04 17.32
CA LEU A 105 13.70 -4.11 17.37
C LEU A 105 13.83 -3.42 16.01
N VAL A 106 13.82 -2.09 16.02
CA VAL A 106 14.03 -1.26 14.85
C VAL A 106 15.29 -0.44 15.04
N ILE A 107 16.27 -0.66 14.16
CA ILE A 107 17.51 0.10 14.10
C ILE A 107 17.31 1.22 13.09
N TRP A 108 17.53 2.46 13.53
CA TRP A 108 17.49 3.66 12.71
C TRP A 108 18.91 4.21 12.59
N ILE A 109 19.38 4.38 11.36
CA ILE A 109 20.70 4.90 11.01
C ILE A 109 20.45 6.14 10.15
N PRO A 110 20.33 7.32 10.77
CA PRO A 110 19.97 8.56 10.06
C PRO A 110 20.97 8.93 8.97
N GLU A 111 22.26 8.70 9.20
CA GLU A 111 23.34 9.08 8.28
C GLU A 111 23.22 8.37 6.93
N GLU A 112 22.69 7.15 6.95
CA GLU A 112 22.48 6.33 5.76
C GLU A 112 21.03 6.39 5.29
N GLU A 113 20.14 7.16 5.94
CA GLU A 113 18.67 7.13 5.79
C GLU A 113 18.10 5.71 5.92
N GLN A 114 18.69 4.88 6.77
CA GLN A 114 18.39 3.44 6.85
C GLN A 114 17.57 3.09 8.08
N VAL A 115 16.53 2.31 7.85
CA VAL A 115 15.79 1.57 8.86
C VAL A 115 15.95 0.07 8.64
N GLN A 116 16.14 -0.67 9.73
CA GLN A 116 16.15 -2.13 9.74
C GLN A 116 15.26 -2.63 10.87
N CYS A 117 14.36 -3.56 10.57
CA CYS A 117 13.49 -4.16 11.57
C CYS A 117 13.81 -5.64 11.76
N SER A 118 13.73 -6.13 13.01
CA SER A 118 13.94 -7.54 13.33
C SER A 118 12.90 -8.48 12.70
N CYS A 119 11.76 -7.97 12.22
CA CYS A 119 10.75 -8.78 11.55
C CYS A 119 11.13 -9.19 10.11
N LYS A 120 12.15 -8.57 9.50
CA LYS A 120 12.69 -8.93 8.17
C LYS A 120 11.71 -8.87 6.99
N GLU A 121 10.60 -8.15 7.17
CA GLU A 121 9.56 -8.03 6.14
C GLU A 121 10.00 -7.24 4.90
N PHE A 122 10.92 -6.29 5.05
CA PHE A 122 11.45 -5.60 3.88
C PHE A 122 12.32 -6.54 3.04
N GLU A 123 13.11 -7.39 3.69
CA GLU A 123 13.95 -8.38 3.02
C GLU A 123 13.12 -9.48 2.33
N SER A 124 11.94 -9.83 2.84
CA SER A 124 11.03 -10.80 2.22
C SER A 124 10.12 -10.18 1.15
N SER A 125 9.44 -9.08 1.47
CA SER A 125 8.41 -8.47 0.63
C SER A 125 8.93 -7.31 -0.22
N GLY A 126 9.97 -6.62 0.22
CA GLY A 126 10.45 -5.37 -0.35
C GLY A 126 9.57 -4.15 -0.07
N LEU A 127 8.65 -4.24 0.88
CA LEU A 127 7.89 -3.11 1.43
C LEU A 127 8.26 -2.94 2.90
N LEU A 128 8.29 -1.70 3.38
CA LEU A 128 8.51 -1.44 4.79
C LEU A 128 7.35 -1.99 5.62
N CYS A 129 7.67 -2.69 6.70
CA CYS A 129 6.68 -3.16 7.65
C CYS A 129 6.11 -2.03 8.51
N ARG A 130 4.95 -2.28 9.10
CA ARG A 130 4.34 -1.44 10.14
C ARG A 130 5.29 -0.99 11.25
N HIS A 131 6.27 -1.81 11.65
CA HIS A 131 7.22 -1.45 12.72
C HIS A 131 8.18 -0.35 12.28
N SER A 132 8.80 -0.51 11.11
CA SER A 132 9.65 0.51 10.51
C SER A 132 8.85 1.78 10.20
N LEU A 133 7.65 1.64 9.64
CA LEU A 133 6.76 2.76 9.35
C LEU A 133 6.36 3.52 10.62
N ARG A 134 6.15 2.81 11.73
CA ARG A 134 5.86 3.46 13.01
C ARG A 134 7.03 4.34 13.48
N VAL A 135 8.27 3.89 13.28
CA VAL A 135 9.46 4.70 13.58
C VAL A 135 9.57 5.90 12.65
N TYR A 136 9.30 5.75 11.34
CA TYR A 136 9.23 6.88 10.40
C TYR A 136 8.26 7.96 10.87
N VAL A 137 7.05 7.55 11.29
CA VAL A 137 6.01 8.47 11.78
C VAL A 137 6.47 9.21 13.04
N VAL A 138 7.06 8.52 14.02
CA VAL A 138 7.56 9.15 15.26
C VAL A 138 8.75 10.08 15.00
N LYS A 139 9.57 9.78 13.98
CA LYS A 139 10.68 10.62 13.55
C LYS A 139 10.28 11.74 12.60
N ASN A 140 8.99 11.88 12.29
CA ASN A 140 8.48 12.84 11.30
C ASN A 140 9.19 12.74 9.94
N TYR A 141 9.57 11.52 9.55
CA TYR A 141 10.21 11.27 8.26
C TYR A 141 9.11 10.97 7.24
N PHE A 142 8.78 11.97 6.41
CA PHE A 142 7.61 11.93 5.54
C PHE A 142 7.92 11.65 4.07
N GLN A 143 9.18 11.47 3.72
CA GLN A 143 9.58 11.01 2.39
C GLN A 143 10.12 9.60 2.53
N LEU A 144 9.73 8.71 1.61
CA LEU A 144 10.26 7.35 1.60
C LEU A 144 11.55 7.36 0.78
N PRO A 145 12.72 6.99 1.35
CA PRO A 145 13.97 6.92 0.60
C PRO A 145 13.87 5.96 -0.58
N ASP A 146 14.53 6.28 -1.69
CA ASP A 146 14.44 5.52 -2.95
C ASP A 146 14.84 4.05 -2.81
N LYS A 147 15.78 3.73 -1.90
CA LYS A 147 16.18 2.34 -1.62
C LYS A 147 15.05 1.44 -1.11
N TYR A 148 13.99 2.03 -0.55
CA TYR A 148 12.79 1.31 -0.12
C TYR A 148 11.72 1.24 -1.22
N CYS A 149 11.96 1.87 -2.37
CA CYS A 149 11.09 1.92 -3.52
C CYS A 149 11.63 1.03 -4.65
N LEU A 150 11.59 -0.29 -4.44
CA LEU A 150 12.14 -1.26 -5.39
C LEU A 150 11.44 -1.18 -6.75
N ASN A 151 12.19 -1.41 -7.85
CA ASN A 151 11.69 -1.27 -9.23
C ASN A 151 10.39 -2.04 -9.50
N ARG A 152 10.26 -3.26 -8.94
CA ARG A 152 9.04 -4.08 -9.08
C ARG A 152 7.78 -3.46 -8.47
N TRP A 153 7.92 -2.43 -7.65
CA TRP A 153 6.84 -1.72 -6.96
C TRP A 153 6.64 -0.29 -7.49
N ARG A 154 7.59 0.25 -8.25
CA ARG A 154 7.58 1.63 -8.76
C ARG A 154 6.73 1.74 -10.05
N LYS A 155 6.05 2.86 -10.25
CA LYS A 155 5.30 3.14 -11.49
C LYS A 155 6.21 3.22 -12.73
N GLU A 156 7.40 3.78 -12.58
CA GLU A 156 8.31 4.13 -13.68
C GLU A 156 9.17 2.95 -14.20
N GLY A 157 8.91 1.73 -13.73
CA GLY A 157 9.57 0.50 -14.18
C GLY A 157 8.74 -0.39 -15.10
N SER A 158 7.48 -0.04 -15.39
CA SER A 158 6.57 -0.85 -16.21
C SER A 158 6.49 -0.43 -17.68
N LEU A 159 7.37 0.46 -18.14
CA LEU A 159 7.31 1.11 -19.45
C LEU A 159 8.10 0.43 -20.58
N ASP A 160 8.47 -0.85 -20.44
CA ASP A 160 9.12 -1.60 -21.52
C ASP A 160 8.21 -2.60 -22.25
N TYR A 161 6.88 -2.55 -22.04
CA TYR A 161 5.97 -3.37 -22.85
C TYR A 161 4.56 -2.78 -23.01
N TYR A 162 4.45 -1.48 -23.30
CA TYR A 162 3.29 -0.94 -24.02
C TYR A 162 3.78 0.25 -24.86
N ASP A 163 4.28 -0.09 -26.05
CA ASP A 163 4.23 0.81 -27.19
C ASP A 163 2.74 1.00 -27.53
N ASP A 164 2.11 2.01 -26.92
CA ASP A 164 1.36 3.00 -27.68
C ASP A 164 1.07 4.21 -26.79
N HIS A 165 1.28 5.40 -27.35
CA HIS A 165 0.99 6.68 -26.73
C HIS A 165 -0.53 6.85 -26.54
N ILE A 166 -1.07 6.49 -25.37
CA ILE A 166 -2.40 6.94 -24.95
C ILE A 166 -2.28 7.77 -23.67
N ALA A 167 -2.16 9.09 -23.86
CA ALA A 167 -2.58 10.18 -22.97
C ALA A 167 -2.88 9.85 -21.48
N TRP A 168 -1.84 9.79 -20.63
CA TRP A 168 -2.00 9.82 -19.15
C TRP A 168 -2.06 11.26 -18.58
N THR A 169 -2.59 12.22 -19.34
CA THR A 169 -2.64 13.64 -18.92
C THR A 169 -4.05 14.19 -18.73
N SER A 170 -5.11 13.44 -19.09
CA SER A 170 -6.52 13.88 -18.98
C SER A 170 -7.28 13.30 -17.77
N ASP A 171 -6.81 12.19 -17.19
CA ASP A 171 -7.55 11.46 -16.15
C ASP A 171 -7.32 12.00 -14.72
N GLU A 172 -6.41 12.95 -14.49
CA GLU A 172 -6.22 13.57 -13.16
C GLU A 172 -6.96 14.90 -12.99
N GLU A 173 -7.38 15.55 -14.08
CA GLU A 173 -8.00 16.87 -14.06
C GLU A 173 -9.36 16.85 -13.33
N TRP A 174 -10.19 15.84 -13.61
CA TRP A 174 -11.48 15.67 -12.95
C TRP A 174 -11.34 15.44 -11.43
N PHE A 175 -10.25 14.80 -11.01
CA PHE A 175 -10.00 14.53 -9.58
C PHE A 175 -9.62 15.81 -8.84
N GLN A 176 -8.76 16.64 -9.44
CA GLN A 176 -8.40 17.95 -8.90
C GLN A 176 -9.62 18.87 -8.80
N ASP A 177 -10.51 18.84 -9.79
CA ASP A 177 -11.76 19.60 -9.78
C ASP A 177 -12.68 19.18 -8.62
N TYR A 178 -12.86 17.87 -8.40
CA TYR A 178 -13.67 17.40 -7.27
C TYR A 178 -13.06 17.74 -5.92
N GLN A 179 -11.74 17.68 -5.78
CA GLN A 179 -11.06 18.10 -4.55
C GLN A 179 -11.27 19.60 -4.30
N CYS A 180 -11.03 20.44 -5.31
CA CYS A 180 -11.24 21.89 -5.22
C CYS A 180 -12.67 22.25 -4.82
N LEU A 181 -13.67 21.60 -5.42
CA LEU A 181 -15.08 21.80 -5.08
C LEU A 181 -15.40 21.36 -3.65
N THR A 182 -14.85 20.23 -3.21
CA THR A 182 -15.08 19.70 -1.86
C THR A 182 -14.48 20.61 -0.80
N ASP A 183 -13.25 21.09 -1.01
CA ASP A 183 -12.55 21.98 -0.08
C ASP A 183 -13.26 23.34 0.02
N THR A 184 -13.70 23.89 -1.12
CA THR A 184 -14.47 25.14 -1.15
C THR A 184 -15.78 24.99 -0.39
N LEU A 185 -16.53 23.91 -0.64
CA LEU A 185 -17.79 23.65 0.03
C LEU A 185 -17.62 23.44 1.54
N LEU A 186 -16.56 22.72 1.94
CA LEU A 186 -16.23 22.52 3.35
C LEU A 186 -15.90 23.86 4.04
N THR A 187 -15.08 24.67 3.40
CA THR A 187 -14.69 26.00 3.90
C THR A 187 -15.92 26.89 4.11
N GLU A 188 -16.78 27.02 3.10
CA GLU A 188 -18.00 27.85 3.17
C GLU A 188 -19.05 27.33 4.17
N SER A 189 -19.18 26.00 4.28
CA SER A 189 -20.15 25.37 5.18
C SER A 189 -19.74 25.43 6.64
N SER A 190 -18.43 25.46 6.93
CA SER A 190 -17.89 25.49 8.30
C SER A 190 -18.16 26.80 9.04
N VAL A 191 -18.48 27.88 8.31
CA VAL A 191 -18.66 29.24 8.86
C VAL A 191 -19.80 29.32 9.89
N THR A 192 -20.88 28.55 9.69
CA THR A 192 -22.01 28.52 10.63
C THR A 192 -22.63 27.14 10.72
N LYS A 193 -23.25 26.85 11.87
CA LYS A 193 -24.00 25.59 12.07
C LYS A 193 -25.13 25.42 11.05
N GLU A 194 -25.84 26.49 10.72
CA GLU A 194 -26.95 26.46 9.76
C GLU A 194 -26.47 26.08 8.35
N ARG A 195 -25.35 26.66 7.90
CA ARG A 195 -24.73 26.29 6.60
C ARG A 195 -24.25 24.85 6.59
N SER A 196 -23.60 24.39 7.66
CA SER A 196 -23.16 22.99 7.79
C SER A 196 -24.34 22.01 7.77
N ASP A 197 -25.43 22.31 8.50
CA ASP A 197 -26.64 21.48 8.53
C ASP A 197 -27.38 21.45 7.18
N TYR A 198 -27.37 22.57 6.45
CA TYR A 198 -27.91 22.66 5.09
C TYR A 198 -27.09 21.81 4.11
N VAL A 199 -25.77 22.02 4.04
CA VAL A 199 -24.88 21.28 3.14
C VAL A 199 -24.93 19.78 3.44
N ARG A 200 -24.85 19.38 4.72
CA ARG A 200 -24.93 17.96 5.10
C ARG A 200 -26.21 17.30 4.60
N ARG A 201 -27.36 17.97 4.70
CA ARG A 201 -28.65 17.44 4.24
C ARG A 201 -28.68 17.30 2.73
N GLU A 202 -28.36 18.38 2.02
CA GLU A 202 -28.45 18.42 0.56
C GLU A 202 -27.43 17.49 -0.09
N LEU A 203 -26.19 17.51 0.39
CA LEU A 203 -25.10 16.65 -0.11
C LEU A 203 -25.43 15.17 0.08
N THR A 204 -26.02 14.79 1.22
CA THR A 204 -26.49 13.42 1.44
C THR A 204 -27.57 13.05 0.41
N THR A 205 -28.55 13.91 0.17
CA THR A 205 -29.63 13.67 -0.79
C THR A 205 -29.10 13.53 -2.22
N GLN A 206 -28.26 14.47 -2.67
CA GLN A 206 -27.74 14.47 -4.03
C GLN A 206 -26.77 13.31 -4.27
N LEU A 207 -25.84 13.02 -3.35
CA LEU A 207 -24.93 11.88 -3.49
C LEU A 207 -25.68 10.54 -3.49
N THR A 208 -26.72 10.40 -2.66
CA THR A 208 -27.54 9.17 -2.67
C THR A 208 -28.25 9.00 -4.02
N ARG A 209 -28.75 10.09 -4.61
CA ARG A 209 -29.35 10.07 -5.96
C ARG A 209 -28.33 9.65 -7.01
N ILE A 210 -27.18 10.31 -7.06
CA ILE A 210 -26.11 10.03 -8.03
C ILE A 210 -25.60 8.60 -7.87
N LEU A 211 -25.38 8.11 -6.65
CA LEU A 211 -24.94 6.74 -6.42
C LEU A 211 -25.95 5.71 -6.93
N ASN A 212 -27.24 5.98 -6.79
CA ASN A 212 -28.28 5.12 -7.35
C ASN A 212 -28.28 5.18 -8.88
N GLU A 213 -28.14 6.35 -9.47
CA GLU A 213 -28.03 6.51 -10.93
C GLU A 213 -26.82 5.74 -11.46
N VAL A 214 -25.64 5.93 -10.88
CA VAL A 214 -24.39 5.26 -11.28
C VAL A 214 -24.47 3.75 -11.13
N ARG A 215 -25.07 3.22 -10.05
CA ARG A 215 -25.28 1.77 -9.91
C ARG A 215 -26.20 1.18 -10.96
N ASN A 216 -27.09 1.98 -11.53
CA ASN A 216 -28.07 1.57 -12.53
C ASN A 216 -27.57 1.81 -13.96
N ILE A 217 -26.39 2.39 -14.16
CA ILE A 217 -25.76 2.49 -15.47
C ILE A 217 -25.40 1.05 -15.90
N PRO A 218 -25.96 0.54 -17.01
CA PRO A 218 -25.57 -0.76 -17.55
C PRO A 218 -24.08 -0.74 -17.88
N GLU A 219 -23.37 -1.85 -17.69
CA GLU A 219 -22.04 -2.00 -18.27
C GLU A 219 -22.20 -1.95 -19.79
N CYS A 220 -21.99 -0.78 -20.38
CA CYS A 220 -22.23 -0.58 -21.81
C CYS A 220 -21.19 -1.41 -22.57
N GLU A 221 -21.65 -2.40 -23.33
CA GLU A 221 -20.86 -3.00 -24.40
C GLU A 221 -20.54 -1.91 -25.44
N GLY A 222 -19.26 -1.59 -25.60
CA GLY A 222 -18.73 -0.71 -26.63
C GLY A 222 -17.36 -0.19 -26.20
N VAL A 223 -16.22 -0.64 -26.72
CA VAL A 223 -15.91 -1.32 -27.97
C VAL A 223 -15.36 -2.72 -27.66
N ALA A 224 -15.83 -3.73 -28.38
CA ALA A 224 -15.11 -5.00 -28.45
C ALA A 224 -13.70 -4.71 -29.00
N MET A 225 -12.67 -4.69 -28.13
CA MET A 225 -11.36 -5.12 -28.61
C MET A 225 -11.54 -6.60 -28.91
N ASP A 226 -11.66 -6.86 -30.20
CA ASP A 226 -11.87 -8.15 -30.84
C ASP A 226 -10.74 -9.11 -30.44
N LEU A 227 -10.85 -9.74 -29.27
CA LEU A 227 -10.06 -10.91 -28.92
C LEU A 227 -10.73 -12.15 -29.50
N THR A 228 -10.93 -12.14 -30.82
CA THR A 228 -11.13 -13.37 -31.58
C THR A 228 -9.81 -14.13 -31.59
N PHE A 229 -9.57 -14.87 -30.52
CA PHE A 229 -8.64 -16.01 -30.54
C PHE A 229 -9.17 -17.02 -31.56
N SER A 230 -8.68 -16.91 -32.79
CA SER A 230 -8.73 -18.01 -33.74
C SER A 230 -7.49 -18.89 -33.53
N PRO A 231 -7.65 -20.16 -33.13
CA PRO A 231 -6.57 -21.13 -33.21
C PRO A 231 -6.48 -21.62 -34.66
N ASN A 232 -5.28 -21.65 -35.26
CA ASN A 232 -4.79 -22.62 -36.26
C ASN A 232 -3.46 -22.11 -36.87
N LEU A 233 -2.31 -22.77 -36.59
CA LEU A 233 -1.71 -23.90 -37.33
C LEU A 233 -1.05 -23.51 -38.68
N LYS A 234 0.29 -23.44 -38.71
CA LYS A 234 1.21 -24.43 -39.34
C LYS A 234 2.57 -23.83 -39.75
N LEU A 235 3.63 -24.56 -39.36
CA LEU A 235 4.83 -24.94 -40.13
C LEU A 235 5.26 -24.02 -41.29
N GLN A 236 6.47 -23.47 -41.16
CA GLN A 236 7.60 -23.87 -42.00
C GLN A 236 8.94 -23.65 -41.28
#